data_AF-A0A016RT54-F1
#
_entry.id   AF-A0A016RT54-F1
#
_cell.length_a   1.000
_cell.length_b   1.000
_cell.length_c   1.000
_cell.angle_alpha   90.00
_cell.angle_beta   90.00
_cell.angle_gamma   90.00
#
_symmetry.space_group_name_H-M   'P 1'
#
loop_
_entity.id
_entity.type
_entity.pdbx_description
1 polymer ?
#
loop_
_entity_poly.entity_id
_entity_poly.type
_entity_poly.pdbx_seq_one_letter_code
_entity_poly.pdbx_strand_id
1 'polypeptide(L)'
;MPIDNENLEGVADQALLLLTQMKRNPDVMPPYNEEAMRACIAKMNELYNLNNECVTRLRSQGERASRELEALMICRNDALQHIRRCCLAYIHARAERIRSYRWRLGGVLPASIKVNAFIYAERIA
;
A
#
# COMPACT_ATOMS: atom_id res chain seq x y z
N MET A 1 26.54 6.72 -19.39
CA MET A 1 25.65 5.57 -19.13
C MET A 1 24.22 6.07 -19.23
N PRO A 2 23.35 5.44 -20.03
CA PRO A 2 21.94 5.77 -19.99
C PRO A 2 21.39 5.29 -18.65
N ILE A 3 20.64 6.14 -17.97
CA ILE A 3 19.90 5.78 -16.77
C ILE A 3 18.66 5.06 -17.30
N ASP A 4 18.56 3.76 -17.01
CA ASP A 4 17.42 2.93 -17.40
C ASP A 4 16.15 3.44 -16.69
N ASN A 5 15.44 4.35 -17.34
CA ASN A 5 14.20 4.98 -16.88
C ASN A 5 12.98 4.03 -16.88
N GLU A 6 13.15 2.76 -17.26
CA GLU A 6 12.04 1.80 -17.37
C GLU A 6 11.56 1.26 -16.01
N ASN A 7 12.30 1.52 -14.92
CA ASN A 7 11.94 1.12 -13.55
C ASN A 7 11.65 2.31 -12.61
N LEU A 8 11.29 3.48 -13.17
CA LEU A 8 11.16 4.73 -12.42
C LEU A 8 9.80 4.92 -11.73
N GLU A 9 8.96 3.90 -11.62
CA GLU A 9 7.80 3.96 -10.73
C GLU A 9 8.21 3.46 -9.36
N GLY A 10 8.36 4.38 -8.41
CA GLY A 10 8.64 4.03 -7.03
C GLY A 10 7.47 3.24 -6.43
N VAL A 11 7.72 2.48 -5.37
CA VAL A 11 6.65 1.77 -4.64
C VAL A 11 5.56 2.72 -4.14
N ALA A 12 5.89 4.00 -3.90
CA ALA A 12 4.89 5.03 -3.61
C ALA A 12 3.93 5.29 -4.79
N ASP A 13 4.45 5.32 -6.02
CA ASP A 13 3.65 5.47 -7.24
C ASP A 13 2.76 4.23 -7.46
N GLN A 14 3.31 3.03 -7.20
CA GLN A 14 2.51 1.80 -7.20
C GLN A 14 1.35 1.86 -6.19
N ALA A 15 1.59 2.42 -4.99
CA ALA A 15 0.53 2.62 -4.00
C ALA A 15 -0.55 3.60 -4.50
N LEU A 16 -0.17 4.63 -5.25
CA LEU A 16 -1.09 5.58 -5.88
C LEU A 16 -1.90 4.92 -7.00
N LEU A 17 -1.26 4.07 -7.82
CA LEU A 17 -1.90 3.34 -8.91
C LEU A 17 -3.02 2.43 -8.40
N LEU A 18 -2.88 1.82 -7.22
CA LEU A 18 -3.95 1.06 -6.57
C LEU A 18 -5.22 1.91 -6.37
N LEU A 19 -5.06 3.17 -5.94
CA LEU A 19 -6.18 4.09 -5.77
C LEU A 19 -6.77 4.53 -7.10
N THR A 20 -5.92 4.82 -8.09
CA THR A 20 -6.35 5.22 -9.43
C THR A 20 -7.16 4.09 -10.09
N GLN A 21 -6.73 2.83 -9.92
CA GLN A 21 -7.46 1.66 -10.38
C GLN A 21 -8.87 1.58 -9.77
N MET A 22 -8.99 1.85 -8.46
CA MET A 22 -10.29 1.87 -7.78
C MET A 22 -11.18 3.01 -8.24
N LYS A 23 -10.62 4.17 -8.57
CA LYS A 23 -11.37 5.34 -9.05
C LYS A 23 -11.85 5.21 -10.49
N ARG A 24 -11.07 4.56 -11.36
CA ARG A 24 -11.33 4.50 -12.82
C ARG A 24 -12.67 3.87 -13.15
N ASN A 25 -13.08 2.84 -12.43
CA ASN A 25 -14.39 2.22 -12.60
C ASN A 25 -15.09 2.07 -11.23
N PRO A 26 -16.06 2.94 -10.90
CA PRO A 26 -16.73 2.92 -9.61
C PRO A 26 -17.69 1.74 -9.42
N ASP A 27 -18.21 1.17 -10.52
CA ASP A 27 -19.24 0.14 -10.49
C ASP A 27 -18.67 -1.27 -10.52
N VAL A 28 -17.46 -1.44 -11.03
CA VAL A 28 -16.77 -2.73 -11.14
C VAL A 28 -15.67 -2.84 -10.08
N MET A 29 -15.60 -4.00 -9.43
CA MET A 29 -14.49 -4.34 -8.53
C MET A 29 -13.32 -4.86 -9.35
N PRO A 30 -12.18 -4.16 -9.38
CA PRO A 30 -10.98 -4.72 -9.99
C PRO A 30 -10.47 -5.93 -9.17
N PRO A 31 -9.70 -6.84 -9.79
CA PRO A 31 -9.00 -7.90 -9.07
C PRO A 31 -8.15 -7.31 -7.93
N TYR A 32 -8.01 -8.06 -6.84
CA TYR A 32 -7.11 -7.68 -5.76
C TYR A 32 -5.67 -7.75 -6.26
N ASN A 33 -4.94 -6.63 -6.18
CA ASN A 33 -3.54 -6.59 -6.62
C ASN A 33 -2.63 -6.96 -5.45
N GLU A 34 -2.43 -8.27 -5.27
CA GLU A 34 -1.60 -8.81 -4.18
C GLU A 34 -0.13 -8.42 -4.32
N GLU A 35 0.39 -8.42 -5.55
CA GLU A 35 1.79 -8.10 -5.84
C GLU A 35 2.14 -6.67 -5.42
N ALA A 36 1.36 -5.68 -5.87
CA ALA A 36 1.57 -4.29 -5.50
C ALA A 36 1.38 -4.05 -3.99
N MET A 37 0.42 -4.74 -3.35
CA MET A 37 0.24 -4.63 -1.90
C MET A 37 1.44 -5.23 -1.14
N ARG A 38 1.96 -6.36 -1.59
CA ARG A 38 3.15 -7.01 -1.02
C ARG A 38 4.39 -6.12 -1.17
N ALA A 39 4.57 -5.51 -2.34
CA ALA A 39 5.65 -4.54 -2.58
C ALA A 39 5.54 -3.33 -1.64
N CYS A 40 4.33 -2.76 -1.47
CA CYS A 40 4.08 -1.66 -0.55
C CYS A 40 4.41 -2.02 0.91
N ILE A 41 4.00 -3.20 1.36
CA ILE A 41 4.28 -3.68 2.72
C ILE A 41 5.78 -3.90 2.92
N ALA A 42 6.45 -4.54 1.95
CA ALA A 42 7.90 -4.73 2.00
C ALA A 42 8.64 -3.40 2.11
N LYS A 43 8.24 -2.39 1.32
CA LYS A 43 8.86 -1.06 1.37
C LYS A 43 8.59 -0.32 2.68
N MET A 44 7.38 -0.42 3.24
CA MET A 44 7.09 0.16 4.55
C MET A 44 7.97 -0.45 5.64
N ASN A 45 8.17 -1.77 5.62
CA ASN A 45 9.04 -2.47 6.57
C ASN A 45 10.51 -2.06 6.40
N GLU A 46 10.98 -1.95 5.16
CA GLU A 46 12.33 -1.46 4.85
C GLU A 46 12.57 -0.05 5.42
N LEU A 47 11.68 0.90 5.12
CA LEU A 47 11.78 2.28 5.61
C LEU A 47 11.73 2.36 7.13
N TYR A 48 10.88 1.56 7.76
CA TYR A 48 10.78 1.46 9.21
C TYR A 48 12.09 0.93 9.82
N ASN A 49 12.63 -0.16 9.29
CA ASN A 49 13.87 -0.77 9.78
C ASN A 49 15.05 0.19 9.67
N LEU A 50 15.21 0.85 8.51
CA LEU A 50 16.26 1.85 8.30
C LEU A 50 16.19 3.00 9.30
N ASN A 51 14.99 3.51 9.60
CA ASN A 51 14.81 4.56 10.60
C ASN A 51 15.06 4.05 12.02
N ASN A 52 14.58 2.85 12.33
CA ASN A 52 14.77 2.24 13.65
C ASN A 52 16.25 1.95 13.96
N GLU A 53 17.00 1.47 12.97
CA GLU A 53 18.45 1.29 13.07
C GLU A 53 19.17 2.62 13.34
N CYS A 54 18.79 3.70 12.64
CA CYS A 54 19.35 5.03 12.90
C CYS A 54 19.06 5.52 14.32
N VAL A 55 17.81 5.41 14.78
CA VAL A 55 17.43 5.77 16.16
C VAL A 55 18.20 4.93 17.19
N THR A 56 18.33 3.63 16.95
CA THR A 56 19.00 2.69 17.87
C THR A 56 20.49 3.03 17.98
N ARG A 57 21.14 3.32 16.85
CA ARG A 57 22.55 3.72 16.80
C ARG A 57 22.80 5.01 17.59
N LEU A 58 22.02 6.06 17.32
CA LEU A 58 22.12 7.34 18.02
C LEU A 58 21.94 7.19 19.53
N ARG A 59 20.96 6.39 19.96
CA ARG A 59 20.73 6.08 21.38
C ARG A 59 21.91 5.33 22.01
N SER A 60 22.47 4.34 21.30
CA SER A 60 23.58 3.53 21.82
C SER A 60 24.88 4.32 21.96
N GLN A 61 25.11 5.29 21.08
CA GLN A 61 26.31 6.13 21.08
C GLN A 61 26.16 7.39 21.95
N GLY A 62 24.94 7.69 22.42
CA GLY A 62 24.63 8.94 23.13
C GLY A 62 24.76 10.18 22.24
N GLU A 63 24.74 10.00 20.92
CA GLU A 63 24.96 11.06 19.94
C GLU A 63 23.65 11.73 19.54
N ARG A 64 23.74 13.02 19.21
CA ARG A 64 22.64 13.74 18.55
C ARG A 64 22.71 13.49 17.04
N ALA A 65 21.54 13.36 16.41
CA ALA A 65 21.47 13.27 14.95
C ALA A 65 22.08 14.52 14.31
N SER A 66 22.83 14.34 13.21
CA SER A 66 23.12 15.46 12.32
C SER A 66 21.82 15.95 11.67
N ARG A 67 21.78 17.22 11.26
CA ARG A 67 20.62 17.80 10.56
C ARG A 67 20.25 17.01 9.30
N GLU A 68 21.25 16.50 8.59
CA GLU A 68 21.06 15.69 7.38
C GLU A 68 20.41 14.34 7.70
N LEU A 69 20.85 13.69 8.78
CA LEU A 69 20.28 12.42 9.23
C LEU A 69 18.84 12.60 9.72
N GLU A 70 18.57 13.69 10.44
CA GLU A 70 17.22 14.04 10.90
C GLU A 70 16.28 14.29 9.70
N ALA A 71 16.71 15.08 8.72
CA ALA A 71 15.95 15.32 7.49
C ALA A 71 15.67 14.00 6.74
N LEU A 72 16.67 13.12 6.61
CA LEU A 72 16.51 11.82 5.97
C LEU A 72 15.50 10.93 6.70
N MET A 73 15.54 10.91 8.04
CA MET A 73 14.60 10.14 8.85
C MET A 73 13.16 10.65 8.68
N ILE A 74 12.97 11.97 8.65
CA ILE A 74 11.67 12.60 8.39
C ILE A 74 11.17 12.21 6.99
N CYS A 75 11.99 12.36 5.95
CA CYS A 75 11.61 11.99 4.59
C CYS A 75 11.19 10.51 4.47
N ARG A 76 11.94 9.60 5.10
CA ARG A 76 11.59 8.17 5.14
C ARG A 76 10.27 7.90 5.86
N ASN A 77 10.04 8.59 6.98
CA ASN A 77 8.78 8.46 7.72
C ASN A 77 7.60 9.00 6.91
N ASP A 78 7.76 10.12 6.22
CA ASP A 78 6.71 10.69 5.36
C ASP A 78 6.38 9.77 4.18
N ALA A 79 7.39 9.18 3.55
CA ALA A 79 7.20 8.17 2.51
C ALA A 79 6.45 6.93 3.03
N LEU A 80 6.82 6.42 4.22
CA LEU A 80 6.12 5.31 4.87
C LEU A 80 4.65 5.65 5.13
N GLN A 81 4.38 6.84 5.67
CA GLN A 81 3.00 7.29 5.95
C GLN A 81 2.19 7.46 4.66
N HIS A 82 2.82 7.95 3.60
CA HIS A 82 2.19 8.06 2.29
C HIS A 82 1.76 6.69 1.74
N ILE A 83 2.68 5.71 1.71
CA ILE A 83 2.40 4.35 1.25
C ILE A 83 1.29 3.72 2.11
N ARG A 84 1.37 3.87 3.43
CA ARG A 84 0.37 3.36 4.37
C ARG A 84 -1.02 3.93 4.10
N ARG A 85 -1.12 5.25 3.93
CA ARG A 85 -2.39 5.93 3.62
C ARG A 85 -3.00 5.41 2.32
N CYS A 86 -2.18 5.25 1.28
CA CYS A 86 -2.66 4.74 -0.01
C CYS A 86 -3.16 3.29 0.10
N CYS A 87 -2.42 2.42 0.77
CA CYS A 87 -2.83 1.02 0.99
C CYS A 87 -4.14 0.92 1.78
N LEU A 88 -4.27 1.69 2.87
CA LEU A 88 -5.50 1.72 3.68
C LEU A 88 -6.69 2.26 2.88
N ALA A 89 -6.49 3.34 2.12
CA ALA A 89 -7.53 3.90 1.28
C ALA A 89 -7.96 2.91 0.18
N TYR A 90 -7.05 2.12 -0.38
CA TYR A 90 -7.37 1.05 -1.33
C TYR A 90 -8.25 -0.02 -0.70
N ILE A 91 -7.85 -0.55 0.47
CA ILE A 91 -8.61 -1.57 1.20
C ILE A 91 -9.99 -1.02 1.59
N HIS A 92 -10.05 0.21 2.09
CA HIS A 92 -11.29 0.86 2.47
C HIS A 92 -12.23 1.02 1.26
N ALA A 93 -11.74 1.56 0.14
CA ALA A 93 -12.54 1.71 -1.08
C ALA A 93 -13.12 0.37 -1.57
N ARG A 94 -12.34 -0.72 -1.45
CA ARG A 94 -12.82 -2.07 -1.78
C ARG A 94 -13.90 -2.53 -0.80
N ALA A 95 -13.70 -2.36 0.50
CA ALA A 95 -14.68 -2.72 1.52
C ALA A 95 -16.02 -1.98 1.33
N GLU A 96 -15.97 -0.68 1.05
CA GLU A 96 -17.15 0.12 0.74
C GLU A 96 -17.89 -0.39 -0.50
N ARG A 97 -17.15 -0.74 -1.56
CA ARG A 97 -17.74 -1.29 -2.80
C ARG A 97 -18.36 -2.67 -2.57
N ILE A 98 -17.75 -3.54 -1.75
CA ILE A 98 -18.34 -4.83 -1.34
C ILE A 98 -19.64 -4.60 -0.55
N ARG A 99 -19.65 -3.63 0.38
CA ARG A 99 -20.86 -3.26 1.11
C ARG A 99 -21.96 -2.78 0.16
N SER A 100 -21.58 -1.97 -0.82
CA SER A 100 -22.47 -1.48 -1.87
C SER A 100 -23.09 -2.61 -2.69
N TYR A 101 -22.32 -3.64 -3.05
CA TYR A 101 -22.88 -4.83 -3.73
C TYR A 101 -23.88 -5.58 -2.88
N ARG A 102 -23.64 -5.74 -1.57
CA ARG A 102 -24.62 -6.39 -0.68
C ARG A 102 -25.95 -5.65 -0.65
N TRP A 103 -25.92 -4.31 -0.60
CA TRP A 103 -27.15 -3.51 -0.63
C TRP A 103 -27.88 -3.59 -1.98
N ARG A 104 -27.16 -3.67 -3.10
CA ARG A 104 -27.78 -3.74 -4.44
C ARG A 104 -28.26 -5.12 -4.86
N LEU A 105 -27.51 -6.17 -4.53
CA LEU A 105 -27.70 -7.54 -5.04
C LEU A 105 -28.29 -8.49 -4.00
N GLY A 106 -28.41 -8.05 -2.74
CA GLY A 106 -28.89 -8.87 -1.63
C GLY A 106 -27.86 -9.88 -1.14
N GLY A 107 -28.33 -11.03 -0.64
CA GLY A 107 -27.51 -12.00 0.09
C GLY A 107 -26.50 -12.78 -0.74
N VAL A 108 -26.68 -12.90 -2.06
CA VAL A 108 -25.83 -13.71 -2.94
C VAL A 108 -25.11 -12.81 -3.95
N LEU A 109 -23.80 -12.61 -3.75
CA LEU A 109 -22.95 -11.97 -4.75
C LEU A 109 -22.73 -12.91 -5.96
N PRO A 110 -22.81 -12.40 -7.21
CA PRO A 110 -22.39 -13.11 -8.40
C PRO A 110 -20.95 -13.62 -8.30
N ALA A 111 -20.66 -14.79 -8.88
CA ALA A 111 -19.35 -15.43 -8.83
C ALA A 111 -18.22 -14.52 -9.36
N SER A 112 -18.50 -13.72 -10.40
CA SER A 112 -17.58 -12.75 -10.99
C SER A 112 -17.14 -11.64 -10.01
N ILE A 113 -17.96 -11.31 -9.01
CA ILE A 113 -17.62 -10.35 -7.95
C ILE A 113 -16.90 -11.05 -6.81
N LYS A 114 -17.28 -12.29 -6.47
CA LYS A 114 -16.63 -13.08 -5.40
C LYS A 114 -15.15 -13.33 -5.68
N VAL A 115 -14.80 -13.74 -6.90
CA VAL A 115 -13.41 -14.00 -7.31
C VAL A 115 -12.53 -12.75 -7.18
N ASN A 116 -13.10 -11.57 -7.48
CA ASN A 116 -12.36 -10.32 -7.43
C ASN A 116 -12.39 -9.63 -6.06
N ALA A 117 -13.36 -9.93 -5.19
CA ALA A 117 -13.57 -9.22 -3.93
C ALA A 117 -12.74 -9.77 -2.76
N PHE A 118 -12.51 -11.08 -2.71
CA PHE A 118 -11.84 -11.73 -1.59
C PHE A 118 -10.38 -12.02 -1.89
N ILE A 119 -9.52 -11.80 -0.90
CA ILE A 119 -8.09 -12.15 -0.92
C ILE A 119 -7.90 -13.68 -0.98
N TYR A 120 -8.94 -14.44 -0.60
CA TYR A 120 -9.00 -15.89 -0.70
C TYR A 120 -10.39 -16.29 -1.21
N ALA A 121 -10.49 -16.64 -2.50
CA ALA A 121 -11.70 -17.24 -3.05
C ALA A 121 -11.90 -18.71 -2.57
N GLU A 122 -10.90 -19.31 -1.92
CA GLU A 122 -10.88 -20.76 -1.58
C GLU A 122 -11.16 -21.10 -0.12
N ARG A 123 -11.48 -20.15 0.77
CA ARG A 123 -11.67 -20.44 2.21
C ARG A 123 -13.11 -20.50 2.69
N ILE A 124 -14.06 -20.55 1.77
CA ILE A 124 -15.48 -20.81 2.09
C ILE A 124 -15.95 -21.93 1.16
N ALA A 125 -15.43 -23.13 1.41
CA ALA A 125 -16.00 -24.41 1.02
C ALA A 125 -15.94 -25.33 2.25
#